data_AF-A0A560WJT1-F1
#
_entry.id   AF-A0A560WJT1-F1
#
_cell.length_a   1.000
_cell.length_b   1.000
_cell.length_c   1.000
_cell.angle_alpha   90.00
_cell.angle_beta   90.00
_cell.angle_gamma   90.00
#
_symmetry.space_group_name_H-M   'P 1'
#
loop_
_entity.id
_entity.type
_entity.pdbx_description
1 polymer ?
#
loop_
_entity_poly.entity_id
_entity_poly.type
_entity_poly.pdbx_seq_one_letter_code
_entity_poly.pdbx_strand_id
1 'polypeptide(L)'
;MPHHIFFSWQSDVPNPVGRSLIERALERAIGKLHADADIDLADRELAIDRDTLDVPGSPPILDTIFGKIDRATAFLSDLTFVATRANDSRCPNPNVCIEHGYALKAVSWRRVIAVMNTAYGHPDEHELPFDLRHARRPILFSCPEGADAETKRVARDALTGAFVVALRAILTDDVTRAAAVLAEPHPHDVALLAQVRQQLGQSLRQFLRQHNFGTPFRRAILDPLHDMNEDWVGAAFEFHDAQLQESFVSVRAAAESLASLVFERIHVMDRNPDMAWPKTDVDRAQGMQPETMHAITELNRRASSLGDALDAFERLARDRIRVATAPPVAEPDPRPAQAMEALSALALDPQLGALPEIVTRPRMTVRLVPLVATEGGRLDTAVVQRAQLLFPPTSQDRVETDSDGRQWWSCGPRHRPAEGNNPETGWRMRLVRPGYLEFQATIGRRIDDDPDIPIDGRHLEGQVVRTLERMARIALELGLEGPALVQVGFDGIDDVHLLRARGGGRRMRIPELGLPVLTLAALRPPLAGALHETFDILWQAGGWPDGSPSYGGDKWAGYADTRNYGDG
;
A
#
# COMPACT_ATOMS: atom_id res chain seq x y z
N MET A 1 31.96 5.41 -10.85
CA MET A 1 31.82 6.08 -9.54
C MET A 1 32.94 5.56 -8.65
N PRO A 2 33.50 6.37 -7.74
CA PRO A 2 34.57 5.90 -6.86
C PRO A 2 34.08 4.75 -5.97
N HIS A 3 34.95 3.78 -5.75
CA HIS A 3 34.74 2.68 -4.81
C HIS A 3 34.90 3.20 -3.38
N HIS A 4 33.93 2.91 -2.51
CA HIS A 4 33.97 3.38 -1.13
C HIS A 4 34.36 2.27 -0.15
N ILE A 5 35.21 2.62 0.82
CA ILE A 5 35.48 1.82 2.01
C ILE A 5 34.73 2.45 3.16
N PHE A 6 33.70 1.77 3.68
CA PHE A 6 32.96 2.27 4.84
C PHE A 6 33.76 2.00 6.11
N PHE A 7 34.18 3.05 6.81
CA PHE A 7 34.92 2.96 8.07
C PHE A 7 34.01 3.18 9.27
N SER A 8 33.67 2.10 9.95
CA SER A 8 32.95 2.07 11.22
C SER A 8 33.93 2.20 12.39
N TRP A 9 33.80 3.27 13.17
CA TRP A 9 34.77 3.68 14.18
C TRP A 9 34.09 3.96 15.54
N GLN A 10 34.88 3.90 16.62
CA GLN A 10 34.42 4.22 17.98
C GLN A 10 35.07 5.50 18.51
N SER A 11 34.33 6.24 19.33
CA SER A 11 34.74 7.53 19.91
C SER A 11 35.26 7.46 21.35
N ASP A 12 35.25 6.27 21.96
CA ASP A 12 35.49 6.07 23.39
C ASP A 12 36.99 6.02 23.75
N VAL A 13 37.86 5.72 22.77
CA VAL A 13 39.33 5.75 22.90
C VAL A 13 39.88 7.09 22.38
N PRO A 14 40.95 7.65 23.00
CA PRO A 14 41.55 8.89 22.52
C PRO A 14 41.88 8.87 21.03
N ASN A 15 41.33 9.85 20.31
CA ASN A 15 41.39 9.95 18.85
C ASN A 15 42.80 9.77 18.25
N PRO A 16 43.90 10.31 18.84
CA PRO A 16 45.27 10.13 18.30
C PRO A 16 45.80 8.69 18.30
N VAL A 17 45.19 7.78 19.05
CA VAL A 17 45.59 6.36 19.16
C VAL A 17 44.49 5.39 18.73
N GLY A 18 43.28 5.90 18.46
CA GLY A 18 42.15 5.19 17.86
C GLY A 18 41.83 5.70 16.46
N ARG A 19 40.64 6.30 16.28
CA ARG A 19 40.07 6.73 14.99
C ARG A 19 41.09 7.39 14.04
N SER A 20 41.75 8.48 14.42
CA SER A 20 42.64 9.20 13.51
C SER A 20 43.88 8.40 13.11
N LEU A 21 44.36 7.50 13.96
CA LEU A 21 45.51 6.64 13.64
C LEU A 21 45.12 5.61 12.59
N ILE A 22 43.97 4.95 12.79
CA ILE A 22 43.41 3.95 11.88
C ILE A 22 43.08 4.58 10.53
N GLU A 23 42.38 5.71 10.55
CA GLU A 23 41.98 6.45 9.34
C GLU A 23 43.20 6.87 8.51
N ARG A 24 44.23 7.46 9.13
CA ARG A 24 45.46 7.84 8.43
C ARG A 24 46.22 6.65 7.87
N ALA A 25 46.16 5.49 8.54
CA ALA A 25 46.73 4.26 8.00
C ALA A 25 45.93 3.78 6.77
N LEU A 26 44.60 3.88 6.81
CA LEU A 26 43.72 3.54 5.70
C LEU A 26 43.94 4.47 4.49
N GLU A 27 43.98 5.79 4.70
CA GLU A 27 44.28 6.78 3.65
C GLU A 27 45.62 6.49 2.96
N ARG A 28 46.66 6.17 3.74
CA ARG A 28 47.97 5.79 3.21
C ARG A 28 47.94 4.49 2.43
N ALA A 29 47.16 3.52 2.87
CA ALA A 29 47.00 2.24 2.17
C ALA A 29 46.30 2.45 0.82
N ILE A 30 45.22 3.24 0.80
CA ILE A 30 44.51 3.64 -0.41
C ILE A 30 45.48 4.33 -1.39
N GLY A 31 46.26 5.32 -0.94
CA GLY A 31 47.22 6.00 -1.80
C GLY A 31 48.31 5.09 -2.38
N LYS A 32 48.72 4.04 -1.65
CA LYS A 32 49.63 3.00 -2.18
C LYS A 32 48.96 2.12 -3.23
N LEU A 33 47.69 1.77 -3.05
CA LEU A 33 46.92 0.95 -3.99
C LEU A 33 46.59 1.72 -5.27
N HIS A 34 46.33 3.03 -5.18
CA HIS A 34 46.14 3.89 -6.35
C HIS A 34 47.37 3.88 -7.29
N ALA A 35 48.57 3.80 -6.71
CA ALA A 35 49.84 3.76 -7.44
C ALA A 35 50.22 2.35 -7.93
N ASP A 36 49.40 1.34 -7.64
CA ASP A 36 49.70 -0.05 -7.93
C ASP A 36 49.25 -0.46 -9.34
N ALA A 37 50.18 -0.99 -10.14
CA ALA A 37 49.93 -1.35 -11.53
C ALA A 37 49.08 -2.63 -11.68
N ASP A 38 49.05 -3.50 -10.66
CA ASP A 38 48.38 -4.79 -10.69
C ASP A 38 46.87 -4.70 -10.37
N ILE A 39 46.39 -3.51 -9.97
CA ILE A 39 44.97 -3.22 -9.76
C ILE A 39 44.42 -2.59 -11.03
N ASP A 40 43.25 -3.06 -11.49
CA ASP A 40 42.59 -2.52 -12.68
C ASP A 40 42.38 -1.00 -12.53
N LEU A 41 42.58 -0.24 -13.60
CA LEU A 41 42.42 1.21 -13.60
C LEU A 41 41.02 1.64 -13.12
N ALA A 42 40.00 0.83 -13.41
CA ALA A 42 38.62 1.06 -12.94
C ALA A 42 38.47 0.90 -11.41
N ASP A 43 39.27 0.04 -10.78
CA ASP A 43 39.20 -0.30 -9.36
C ASP A 43 40.14 0.57 -8.49
N ARG A 44 40.91 1.48 -9.12
CA ARG A 44 41.89 2.34 -8.42
C ARG A 44 41.27 3.50 -7.69
N GLU A 45 40.07 3.97 -8.05
CA GLU A 45 39.45 5.12 -7.39
C GLU A 45 38.78 4.73 -6.06
N LEU A 46 39.58 4.47 -5.03
CA LEU A 46 39.10 4.17 -3.67
C LEU A 46 39.04 5.41 -2.78
N ALA A 47 37.96 5.58 -2.03
CA ALA A 47 37.78 6.64 -1.04
C ALA A 47 37.19 6.12 0.28
N ILE A 48 37.46 6.80 1.39
CA ILE A 48 36.87 6.48 2.70
C ILE A 48 35.50 7.14 2.80
N ASP A 49 34.50 6.39 3.24
CA ASP A 49 33.19 6.90 3.66
C ASP A 49 32.92 6.51 5.12
N ARG A 50 32.08 7.28 5.82
CA ARG A 50 31.71 7.06 7.23
C ARG A 50 30.49 7.90 7.62
N ASP A 51 29.87 7.52 8.75
CA ASP A 51 28.79 8.27 9.40
C ASP A 51 27.74 8.73 8.36
N THR A 52 27.24 9.96 8.47
CA THR A 52 26.38 10.63 7.48
C THR A 52 27.16 11.62 6.60
N LEU A 53 28.50 11.48 6.49
CA LEU A 53 29.36 12.38 5.72
C LEU A 53 28.87 12.55 4.27
N ASP A 54 28.95 13.75 3.71
CA ASP A 54 28.52 14.05 2.33
C ASP A 54 27.03 13.76 2.01
N VAL A 55 26.19 13.61 3.04
CA VAL A 55 24.72 13.54 2.90
C VAL A 55 24.09 14.86 3.37
N PRO A 56 23.31 15.56 2.51
CA PRO A 56 22.76 16.87 2.84
C PRO A 56 21.62 16.79 3.86
N GLY A 57 21.50 17.84 4.69
CA GLY A 57 20.39 18.02 5.62
C GLY A 57 20.53 17.22 6.92
N SER A 58 19.39 16.78 7.48
CA SER A 58 19.30 15.96 8.70
C SER A 58 18.77 14.57 8.34
N PRO A 59 19.57 13.72 7.70
CA PRO A 59 19.11 12.43 7.20
C PRO A 59 18.84 11.44 8.35
N PRO A 60 17.96 10.45 8.16
CA PRO A 60 17.79 9.37 9.14
C PRO A 60 19.11 8.62 9.30
N ILE A 61 19.73 8.75 10.48
CA ILE A 61 21.15 8.39 10.70
C ILE A 61 21.40 6.90 10.40
N LEU A 62 20.56 6.01 10.95
CA LEU A 62 20.73 4.57 10.82
C LEU A 62 20.53 4.09 9.38
N ASP A 63 19.45 4.52 8.73
CA ASP A 63 19.13 4.14 7.34
C ASP A 63 20.22 4.64 6.38
N THR A 64 20.77 5.82 6.64
CA THR A 64 21.85 6.41 5.85
C THR A 64 23.14 5.59 5.96
N ILE A 65 23.51 5.22 7.19
CA ILE A 65 24.69 4.39 7.46
C ILE A 65 24.52 3.01 6.79
N PHE A 66 23.38 2.35 6.95
CA PHE A 66 23.12 1.06 6.31
C PHE A 66 23.14 1.14 4.79
N GLY A 67 22.54 2.18 4.19
CA GLY A 67 22.59 2.38 2.74
C GLY A 67 24.00 2.65 2.21
N LYS A 68 24.88 3.28 3.00
CA LYS A 68 26.31 3.43 2.65
C LYS A 68 27.07 2.11 2.76
N ILE A 69 26.80 1.32 3.80
CA ILE A 69 27.39 -0.02 3.98
C ILE A 69 26.97 -0.95 2.84
N ASP A 70 25.69 -0.93 2.42
CA ASP A 70 25.17 -1.74 1.31
C ASP A 70 25.95 -1.53 0.00
N ARG A 71 26.46 -0.32 -0.23
CA ARG A 71 27.19 0.08 -1.44
C ARG A 71 28.71 0.00 -1.29
N ALA A 72 29.22 -0.39 -0.12
CA ALA A 72 30.66 -0.37 0.15
C ALA A 72 31.40 -1.48 -0.62
N THR A 73 32.57 -1.14 -1.15
CA THR A 73 33.50 -2.11 -1.76
C THR A 73 34.24 -2.92 -0.69
N ALA A 74 34.55 -2.30 0.44
CA ALA A 74 35.00 -2.97 1.64
C ALA A 74 34.44 -2.26 2.89
N PHE A 75 34.29 -3.01 3.97
CA PHE A 75 33.88 -2.48 5.27
C PHE A 75 35.01 -2.67 6.27
N LEU A 76 35.33 -1.62 7.04
CA LEU A 76 36.34 -1.64 8.09
C LEU A 76 35.70 -1.32 9.44
N SER A 77 35.83 -2.21 10.43
CA SER A 77 35.38 -1.95 11.81
C SER A 77 36.52 -1.84 12.81
N ASP A 78 36.47 -0.83 13.68
CA ASP A 78 37.31 -0.73 14.88
C ASP A 78 36.69 -1.48 16.07
N LEU A 79 37.14 -2.72 16.31
CA LEU A 79 36.69 -3.58 17.41
C LEU A 79 37.51 -3.39 18.69
N THR A 80 38.24 -2.28 18.83
CA THR A 80 38.93 -1.94 20.08
C THR A 80 37.96 -1.97 21.24
N PHE A 81 38.38 -2.55 22.37
CA PHE A 81 37.56 -2.61 23.56
C PHE A 81 37.37 -1.23 24.17
N VAL A 82 36.12 -0.89 24.49
CA VAL A 82 35.73 0.43 25.04
C VAL A 82 35.09 0.31 26.41
N ALA A 83 34.62 -0.87 26.78
CA ALA A 83 33.92 -1.11 28.05
C ALA A 83 34.35 -2.42 28.71
N THR A 84 34.18 -2.45 30.04
CA THR A 84 34.34 -3.66 30.87
C THR A 84 32.98 -4.05 31.43
N ARG A 85 32.60 -5.32 31.26
CA ARG A 85 31.38 -5.90 31.83
C ARG A 85 31.58 -6.20 33.31
N ALA A 86 30.48 -6.43 34.03
CA ALA A 86 30.51 -6.73 35.47
C ALA A 86 31.30 -8.00 35.85
N ASN A 87 31.54 -8.89 34.88
CA ASN A 87 32.35 -10.10 35.03
C ASN A 87 33.80 -9.93 34.51
N ASP A 88 34.31 -8.69 34.48
CA ASP A 88 35.64 -8.29 33.99
C ASP A 88 35.94 -8.56 32.51
N SER A 89 34.99 -9.11 31.75
CA SER A 89 35.18 -9.30 30.31
C SER A 89 34.99 -8.00 29.54
N ARG A 90 35.75 -7.81 28.45
CA ARG A 90 35.74 -6.57 27.67
C ARG A 90 34.72 -6.61 26.54
N CYS A 91 34.27 -5.43 26.12
CA CYS A 91 33.31 -5.26 25.04
C CYS A 91 33.74 -4.14 24.07
N PRO A 92 33.67 -4.37 22.74
CA PRO A 92 33.79 -3.30 21.76
C PRO A 92 32.58 -2.37 21.78
N ASN A 93 32.65 -1.28 21.03
CA ASN A 93 31.54 -0.33 20.93
C ASN A 93 30.30 -1.00 20.30
N PRO A 94 29.11 -0.88 20.90
CA PRO A 94 27.91 -1.56 20.42
C PRO A 94 27.43 -1.08 19.05
N ASN A 95 27.64 0.20 18.69
CA ASN A 95 27.26 0.72 17.37
C ASN A 95 28.13 0.08 16.29
N VAL A 96 29.45 -0.01 16.53
CA VAL A 96 30.38 -0.69 15.63
C VAL A 96 30.02 -2.17 15.48
N CYS A 97 29.63 -2.84 16.57
CA CYS A 97 29.17 -4.24 16.49
C CYS A 97 27.91 -4.41 15.64
N ILE A 98 26.93 -3.49 15.73
CA ILE A 98 25.71 -3.51 14.93
C ILE A 98 26.05 -3.31 13.44
N GLU A 99 26.87 -2.30 13.13
CA GLU A 99 27.30 -2.02 11.76
C GLU A 99 28.13 -3.17 11.17
N HIS A 100 29.00 -3.80 11.97
CA HIS A 100 29.76 -4.98 11.57
C HIS A 100 28.84 -6.16 11.23
N GLY A 101 27.84 -6.44 12.09
CA GLY A 101 26.84 -7.46 11.82
C GLY A 101 26.05 -7.17 10.54
N TYR A 102 25.67 -5.91 10.33
CA TYR A 102 24.98 -5.48 9.10
C TYR A 102 25.88 -5.66 7.87
N ALA A 103 27.15 -5.29 7.95
CA ALA A 103 28.12 -5.44 6.86
C ALA A 103 28.33 -6.91 6.47
N LEU A 104 28.39 -7.83 7.44
CA LEU A 104 28.45 -9.27 7.16
C LEU A 104 27.24 -9.75 6.34
N LYS A 105 26.04 -9.22 6.61
CA LYS A 105 24.82 -9.48 5.82
C LYS A 105 24.86 -8.81 4.44
N ALA A 106 25.33 -7.57 4.37
CA ALA A 106 25.20 -6.72 3.19
C ALA A 106 26.26 -7.01 2.13
N VAL A 107 27.53 -6.98 2.53
CA VAL A 107 28.69 -7.08 1.62
C VAL A 107 29.47 -8.39 1.75
N SER A 108 28.98 -9.32 2.58
CA SER A 108 29.61 -10.60 2.91
C SER A 108 30.92 -10.47 3.68
N TRP A 109 31.26 -11.52 4.44
CA TRP A 109 32.52 -11.66 5.17
C TRP A 109 33.76 -11.53 4.27
N ARG A 110 33.62 -11.76 2.95
CA ARG A 110 34.72 -11.62 1.98
C ARG A 110 35.22 -10.18 1.86
N ARG A 111 34.38 -9.18 2.16
CA ARG A 111 34.68 -7.74 2.04
C ARG A 111 34.84 -7.03 3.39
N VAL A 112 34.80 -7.76 4.50
CA VAL A 112 34.84 -7.19 5.87
C VAL A 112 36.25 -7.32 6.46
N ILE A 113 36.79 -6.20 6.92
CA ILE A 113 38.06 -6.09 7.64
C ILE A 113 37.76 -5.61 9.06
N ALA A 114 38.40 -6.24 10.05
CA ALA A 114 38.36 -5.78 11.42
C ALA A 114 39.76 -5.36 11.89
N VAL A 115 39.83 -4.32 12.71
CA VAL A 115 41.06 -3.88 13.41
C VAL A 115 40.81 -3.78 14.89
N MET A 116 41.88 -3.86 15.67
CA MET A 116 41.80 -3.75 17.12
C MET A 116 43.10 -3.23 17.72
N ASN A 117 43.00 -2.19 18.56
CA ASN A 117 44.11 -1.71 19.37
C ASN A 117 44.24 -2.54 20.66
N THR A 118 45.26 -3.40 20.72
CA THR A 118 45.48 -4.32 21.84
C THR A 118 46.00 -3.63 23.11
N ALA A 119 46.38 -2.35 23.05
CA ALA A 119 46.67 -1.56 24.25
C ALA A 119 45.45 -1.42 25.19
N TYR A 120 44.25 -1.67 24.68
CA TYR A 120 42.98 -1.64 25.43
C TYR A 120 42.46 -3.04 25.80
N GLY A 121 43.28 -4.08 25.56
CA GLY A 121 42.99 -5.47 25.90
C GLY A 121 43.26 -6.39 24.72
N HIS A 122 43.92 -7.52 24.97
CA HIS A 122 44.22 -8.51 23.93
C HIS A 122 43.05 -9.50 23.76
N PRO A 123 42.69 -9.90 22.53
CA PRO A 123 41.61 -10.86 22.31
C PRO A 123 41.90 -12.28 22.84
N ASP A 124 43.15 -12.59 23.22
CA ASP A 124 43.50 -13.84 23.90
C ASP A 124 43.21 -13.83 25.40
N GLU A 125 43.20 -12.64 26.01
CA GLU A 125 42.92 -12.45 27.45
C GLU A 125 41.44 -12.11 27.67
N HIS A 126 40.85 -11.39 26.72
CA HIS A 126 39.46 -10.98 26.72
C HIS A 126 38.84 -11.37 25.40
N GLU A 127 38.10 -12.47 25.37
CA GLU A 127 37.50 -12.95 24.13
C GLU A 127 36.51 -11.92 23.55
N LEU A 128 36.54 -11.77 22.23
CA LEU A 128 35.52 -11.01 21.48
C LEU A 128 34.11 -11.63 21.69
N PRO A 129 33.03 -10.88 21.44
CA PRO A 129 31.66 -11.41 21.41
C PRO A 129 31.53 -12.70 20.58
N PHE A 130 30.68 -13.63 21.03
CA PHE A 130 30.57 -14.99 20.47
C PHE A 130 30.48 -15.02 18.93
N ASP A 131 29.61 -14.20 18.35
CA ASP A 131 29.39 -14.14 16.89
C ASP A 131 30.64 -13.69 16.11
N LEU A 132 31.53 -12.91 16.73
CA LEU A 132 32.80 -12.45 16.14
C LEU A 132 33.95 -13.46 16.29
N ARG A 133 33.81 -14.47 17.17
CA ARG A 133 34.85 -15.49 17.40
C ARG A 133 34.99 -16.48 16.26
N HIS A 134 33.93 -16.68 15.50
CA HIS A 134 33.88 -17.64 14.39
C HIS A 134 34.36 -17.03 13.06
N ALA A 135 34.84 -15.79 13.08
CA ALA A 135 35.38 -15.08 11.92
C ALA A 135 36.91 -14.98 11.97
N ARG A 136 37.51 -14.50 10.87
CA ARG A 136 38.95 -14.18 10.82
C ARG A 136 39.29 -13.13 11.89
N ARG A 137 40.39 -13.35 12.62
CA ARG A 137 40.82 -12.42 13.68
C ARG A 137 41.06 -10.99 13.15
N PRO A 138 40.79 -9.96 13.97
CA PRO A 138 41.11 -8.58 13.62
C PRO A 138 42.61 -8.40 13.38
N ILE A 139 42.94 -7.42 12.54
CA ILE A 139 44.31 -6.91 12.42
C ILE A 139 44.65 -6.20 13.73
N LEU A 140 45.62 -6.75 14.45
CA LEU A 140 46.02 -6.23 15.75
C LEU A 140 47.13 -5.19 15.58
N PHE A 141 46.99 -4.10 16.32
CA PHE A 141 48.06 -3.12 16.52
C PHE A 141 48.08 -2.71 17.99
N SER A 142 49.18 -2.14 18.46
CA SER A 142 49.26 -1.62 19.83
C SER A 142 49.71 -0.17 19.80
N CYS A 143 48.90 0.71 20.36
CA CYS A 143 49.25 2.10 20.56
C CYS A 143 48.57 2.60 21.85
N PRO A 144 49.28 2.63 22.99
CA PRO A 144 48.69 3.10 24.24
C PRO A 144 48.48 4.62 24.23
N GLU A 145 47.59 5.08 25.09
CA GLU A 145 47.45 6.50 25.37
C GLU A 145 48.79 7.09 25.84
N GLY A 146 49.12 8.30 25.38
CA GLY A 146 50.40 8.94 25.68
C GLY A 146 51.59 8.44 24.85
N ALA A 147 51.40 7.51 23.91
CA ALA A 147 52.47 7.05 23.02
C ALA A 147 53.17 8.21 22.28
N ASP A 148 54.49 8.09 22.16
CA ASP A 148 55.32 9.06 21.45
C ASP A 148 55.11 9.00 19.92
N ALA A 149 55.70 9.97 19.22
CA ALA A 149 55.55 10.09 17.77
C ALA A 149 56.10 8.86 17.02
N GLU A 150 57.15 8.24 17.54
CA GLU A 150 57.79 7.07 16.91
C GLU A 150 56.90 5.84 17.03
N THR A 151 56.37 5.57 18.22
CA THR A 151 55.45 4.46 18.48
C THR A 151 54.18 4.58 17.62
N LYS A 152 53.61 5.78 17.54
CA LYS A 152 52.45 6.06 16.65
C LYS A 152 52.80 5.85 15.18
N ARG A 153 54.00 6.24 14.75
CA ARG A 153 54.48 6.02 13.37
C ARG A 153 54.58 4.53 13.08
N VAL A 154 55.24 3.76 13.94
CA VAL A 154 55.42 2.30 13.78
C VAL A 154 54.06 1.59 13.71
N ALA A 155 53.15 1.90 14.64
CA ALA A 155 51.81 1.30 14.66
C ALA A 155 51.02 1.61 13.37
N ARG A 156 51.02 2.88 12.94
CA ARG A 156 50.34 3.30 11.70
C ARG A 156 50.95 2.65 10.46
N ASP A 157 52.28 2.57 10.37
CA ASP A 157 52.95 2.02 9.20
C ASP A 157 52.74 0.49 9.11
N ALA A 158 52.70 -0.21 10.25
CA ALA A 158 52.28 -1.62 10.32
C ALA A 158 50.83 -1.82 9.86
N LEU A 159 49.89 -1.01 10.37
CA LEU A 159 48.49 -1.04 9.92
C LEU A 159 48.36 -0.74 8.43
N THR A 160 49.10 0.23 7.92
CA THR A 160 49.11 0.57 6.49
C THR A 160 49.51 -0.65 5.65
N GLY A 161 50.56 -1.38 6.05
CA GLY A 161 50.97 -2.60 5.37
C GLY A 161 49.88 -3.67 5.39
N ALA A 162 49.25 -3.91 6.54
CA ALA A 162 48.17 -4.88 6.67
C ALA A 162 46.94 -4.51 5.83
N PHE A 163 46.56 -3.23 5.78
CA PHE A 163 45.46 -2.75 4.95
C PHE A 163 45.74 -2.90 3.45
N VAL A 164 46.96 -2.61 2.99
CA VAL A 164 47.32 -2.83 1.57
C VAL A 164 47.12 -4.30 1.19
N VAL A 165 47.55 -5.24 2.04
CA VAL A 165 47.38 -6.68 1.79
C VAL A 165 45.91 -7.07 1.79
N ALA A 166 45.14 -6.63 2.80
CA ALA A 166 43.74 -6.98 2.94
C ALA A 166 42.88 -6.41 1.81
N LEU A 167 43.03 -5.12 1.49
CA LEU A 167 42.28 -4.46 0.43
C LEU A 167 42.64 -5.01 -0.94
N ARG A 168 43.93 -5.26 -1.23
CA ARG A 168 44.32 -5.91 -2.49
C ARG A 168 43.63 -7.25 -2.64
N ALA A 169 43.65 -8.08 -1.60
CA ALA A 169 42.99 -9.39 -1.64
C ALA A 169 41.49 -9.28 -1.93
N ILE A 170 40.80 -8.24 -1.41
CA ILE A 170 39.40 -7.98 -1.73
C ILE A 170 39.23 -7.56 -3.20
N LEU A 171 40.03 -6.61 -3.67
CA LEU A 171 39.91 -6.04 -5.02
C LEU A 171 40.25 -7.05 -6.12
N THR A 172 41.16 -7.99 -5.85
CA THR A 172 41.58 -9.02 -6.81
C THR A 172 40.82 -10.34 -6.68
N ASP A 173 39.88 -10.48 -5.74
CA ASP A 173 39.12 -11.72 -5.56
C ASP A 173 38.06 -11.86 -6.66
N ASP A 174 38.19 -12.87 -7.53
CA ASP A 174 37.28 -13.08 -8.67
C ASP A 174 35.82 -13.26 -8.26
N VAL A 175 35.55 -13.85 -7.09
CA VAL A 175 34.20 -13.98 -6.53
C VAL A 175 33.65 -12.60 -6.16
N THR A 176 34.47 -11.76 -5.54
CA THR A 176 34.15 -10.38 -5.19
C THR A 176 33.96 -9.52 -6.45
N ARG A 177 34.77 -9.70 -7.49
CA ARG A 177 34.64 -9.00 -8.79
C ARG A 177 33.40 -9.45 -9.56
N ALA A 178 33.13 -10.74 -9.66
CA ALA A 178 31.89 -11.26 -10.26
C ALA A 178 30.64 -10.81 -9.51
N ALA A 179 30.72 -10.68 -8.17
CA ALA A 179 29.66 -10.11 -7.35
C ALA A 179 29.54 -8.58 -7.45
N ALA A 180 30.62 -7.86 -7.81
CA ALA A 180 30.57 -6.42 -8.14
C ALA A 180 29.97 -6.16 -9.54
N VAL A 181 30.01 -7.18 -10.42
CA VAL A 181 29.37 -7.18 -11.75
C VAL A 181 27.88 -7.54 -11.68
N LEU A 182 27.35 -7.95 -10.52
CA LEU A 182 25.90 -7.93 -10.26
C LEU A 182 25.47 -6.47 -10.16
N ALA A 183 25.23 -5.88 -11.33
CA ALA A 183 24.59 -4.60 -11.52
C ALA A 183 23.31 -4.53 -10.66
N GLU A 184 22.93 -3.31 -10.26
CA GLU A 184 21.58 -3.05 -9.79
C GLU A 184 20.59 -3.78 -10.72
N PRO A 185 19.60 -4.51 -10.17
CA PRO A 185 18.70 -5.29 -10.99
C PRO A 185 18.11 -4.40 -12.08
N HIS A 186 18.23 -4.85 -13.32
CA HIS A 186 17.89 -4.03 -14.47
C HIS A 186 16.47 -3.46 -14.30
N PRO A 187 16.22 -2.15 -14.53
CA PRO A 187 14.93 -1.53 -14.21
C PRO A 187 13.74 -2.23 -14.88
N HIS A 188 13.97 -2.81 -16.07
CA HIS A 188 12.97 -3.64 -16.75
C HIS A 188 12.62 -4.89 -15.95
N ASP A 189 13.61 -5.59 -15.39
CA ASP A 189 13.40 -6.83 -14.65
C ASP A 189 12.64 -6.58 -13.34
N VAL A 190 12.90 -5.43 -12.70
CA VAL A 190 12.15 -4.97 -11.53
C VAL A 190 10.68 -4.69 -11.90
N ALA A 191 10.47 -3.94 -12.99
CA ALA A 191 9.12 -3.60 -13.46
C ALA A 191 8.34 -4.84 -13.91
N LEU A 192 8.97 -5.73 -14.67
CA LEU A 192 8.36 -6.96 -15.17
C LEU A 192 8.05 -7.92 -14.02
N LEU A 193 8.91 -8.04 -13.00
CA LEU A 193 8.60 -8.84 -11.80
C LEU A 193 7.37 -8.31 -11.06
N ALA A 194 7.22 -6.98 -10.95
CA ALA A 194 6.03 -6.38 -10.34
C ALA A 194 4.76 -6.71 -11.16
N GLN A 195 4.86 -6.62 -12.49
CA GLN A 195 3.78 -6.98 -13.39
C GLN A 195 3.40 -8.47 -13.29
N VAL A 196 4.38 -9.38 -13.20
CA VAL A 196 4.15 -10.83 -12.98
C VAL A 196 3.42 -11.08 -11.66
N ARG A 197 3.79 -10.36 -10.59
CA ARG A 197 3.13 -10.50 -9.28
C ARG A 197 1.68 -10.00 -9.28
N GLN A 198 1.40 -8.96 -10.05
CA GLN A 198 0.05 -8.44 -10.23
C GLN A 198 -0.79 -9.41 -11.07
N GLN A 199 -0.26 -9.87 -12.20
CA GLN A 199 -0.94 -10.81 -13.11
C GLN A 199 -1.22 -12.14 -12.41
N LEU A 200 -0.21 -12.72 -11.78
CA LEU A 200 -0.30 -14.02 -11.11
C LEU A 200 -0.42 -13.83 -9.60
N GLY A 201 -1.49 -13.13 -9.19
CA GLY A 201 -1.74 -12.70 -7.82
C GLY A 201 -2.05 -13.83 -6.82
N GLN A 202 -2.20 -13.45 -5.55
CA GLN A 202 -2.36 -14.38 -4.43
C GLN A 202 -3.56 -15.32 -4.58
N SER A 203 -4.70 -14.82 -5.06
CA SER A 203 -5.93 -15.61 -5.24
C SER A 203 -5.74 -16.75 -6.24
N LEU A 204 -5.09 -16.50 -7.37
CA LEU A 204 -4.77 -17.53 -8.37
C LEU A 204 -3.76 -18.54 -7.80
N ARG A 205 -2.71 -18.08 -7.12
CA ARG A 205 -1.72 -18.98 -6.49
C ARG A 205 -2.36 -19.89 -5.44
N GLN A 206 -3.30 -19.37 -4.65
CA GLN A 206 -4.04 -20.17 -3.68
C GLN A 206 -4.92 -21.20 -4.38
N PHE A 207 -5.61 -20.79 -5.45
CA PHE A 207 -6.44 -21.68 -6.25
C PHE A 207 -5.63 -22.85 -6.84
N LEU A 208 -4.49 -22.57 -7.49
CA LEU A 208 -3.62 -23.60 -8.08
C LEU A 208 -3.13 -24.66 -7.08
N ARG A 209 -3.01 -24.29 -5.80
CA ARG A 209 -2.56 -25.20 -4.73
C ARG A 209 -3.69 -25.97 -4.07
N GLN A 210 -4.84 -25.34 -3.87
CA GLN A 210 -5.87 -25.84 -2.96
C GLN A 210 -7.08 -26.39 -3.70
N HIS A 211 -7.29 -26.00 -4.95
CA HIS A 211 -8.45 -26.42 -5.72
C HIS A 211 -8.24 -27.78 -6.37
N ASN A 212 -9.32 -28.57 -6.43
CA ASN A 212 -9.39 -29.80 -7.19
C ASN A 212 -10.36 -29.59 -8.35
N PHE A 213 -9.87 -29.68 -9.58
CA PHE A 213 -10.69 -29.48 -10.79
C PHE A 213 -11.87 -30.45 -10.92
N GLY A 214 -11.93 -31.51 -10.12
CA GLY A 214 -13.10 -32.38 -9.99
C GLY A 214 -14.32 -31.69 -9.37
N THR A 215 -14.17 -30.50 -8.79
CA THR A 215 -15.26 -29.66 -8.27
C THR A 215 -15.45 -28.40 -9.13
N PRO A 216 -16.66 -27.80 -9.17
CA PRO A 216 -16.90 -26.59 -9.94
C PRO A 216 -16.13 -25.39 -9.39
N PHE A 217 -15.71 -24.48 -10.26
CA PHE A 217 -15.02 -23.24 -9.90
C PHE A 217 -15.49 -22.05 -10.74
N ARG A 218 -15.19 -20.83 -10.29
CA ARG A 218 -15.46 -19.62 -11.10
C ARG A 218 -14.48 -19.54 -12.24
N ARG A 219 -14.97 -19.45 -13.47
CA ARG A 219 -14.12 -19.42 -14.68
C ARG A 219 -13.07 -18.30 -14.62
N ALA A 220 -13.50 -17.13 -14.14
CA ALA A 220 -12.68 -15.92 -14.08
C ALA A 220 -11.39 -16.04 -13.25
N ILE A 221 -11.27 -17.05 -12.37
CA ILE A 221 -10.05 -17.26 -11.58
C ILE A 221 -8.83 -17.58 -12.47
N LEU A 222 -9.06 -18.10 -13.69
CA LEU A 222 -8.01 -18.47 -14.63
C LEU A 222 -7.77 -17.43 -15.73
N ASP A 223 -8.59 -16.37 -15.81
CA ASP A 223 -8.42 -15.29 -16.79
C ASP A 223 -6.99 -14.73 -16.81
N PRO A 224 -6.31 -14.52 -15.65
CA PRO A 224 -4.95 -13.99 -15.70
C PRO A 224 -3.92 -14.90 -16.39
N LEU A 225 -4.16 -16.21 -16.47
CA LEU A 225 -3.31 -17.13 -17.25
C LEU A 225 -3.58 -17.01 -18.74
N HIS A 226 -4.84 -16.78 -19.12
CA HIS A 226 -5.24 -16.59 -20.50
C HIS A 226 -4.67 -15.28 -21.05
N ASP A 227 -4.92 -14.17 -20.35
CA ASP A 227 -4.40 -12.84 -20.70
C ASP A 227 -2.87 -12.86 -20.84
N MET A 228 -2.17 -13.55 -19.92
CA MET A 228 -0.71 -13.68 -19.99
C MET A 228 -0.25 -14.49 -21.21
N ASN A 229 -0.95 -15.57 -21.57
CA ASN A 229 -0.55 -16.41 -22.70
C ASN A 229 -0.86 -15.74 -24.05
N GLU A 230 -1.92 -14.93 -24.14
CA GLU A 230 -2.30 -14.23 -25.37
C GLU A 230 -1.59 -12.89 -25.56
N ASP A 231 -1.51 -12.07 -24.51
CA ASP A 231 -1.09 -10.67 -24.64
C ASP A 231 0.42 -10.46 -24.40
N TRP A 232 1.08 -11.36 -23.66
CA TRP A 232 2.50 -11.16 -23.28
C TRP A 232 3.45 -11.69 -24.34
N VAL A 233 3.49 -11.00 -25.47
CA VAL A 233 4.29 -11.37 -26.64
C VAL A 233 5.43 -10.37 -26.87
N GLY A 234 6.63 -10.89 -27.15
CA GLY A 234 7.81 -10.11 -27.51
C GLY A 234 8.72 -9.73 -26.35
N ALA A 235 9.81 -9.03 -26.69
CA ALA A 235 10.94 -8.74 -25.78
C ALA A 235 10.59 -7.88 -24.55
N ALA A 236 9.41 -7.23 -24.53
CA ALA A 236 8.94 -6.46 -23.38
C ALA A 236 8.51 -7.34 -22.18
N PHE A 237 8.42 -8.67 -22.38
CA PHE A 237 8.05 -9.64 -21.35
C PHE A 237 9.16 -10.67 -21.11
N GLU A 238 10.41 -10.26 -21.34
CA GLU A 238 11.61 -11.05 -21.14
C GLU A 238 12.53 -10.39 -20.12
N PHE A 239 12.92 -11.14 -19.09
CA PHE A 239 13.90 -10.70 -18.12
C PHE A 239 15.30 -10.64 -18.77
N HIS A 240 16.08 -9.62 -18.39
CA HIS A 240 17.46 -9.44 -18.80
C HIS A 240 18.39 -10.34 -17.97
N ASP A 241 18.07 -10.61 -16.71
CA ASP A 241 18.75 -11.65 -15.93
C ASP A 241 18.43 -13.03 -16.52
N ALA A 242 19.45 -13.68 -17.07
CA ALA A 242 19.32 -14.94 -17.80
C ALA A 242 18.74 -16.08 -16.95
N GLN A 243 19.05 -16.13 -15.65
CA GLN A 243 18.53 -17.19 -14.78
C GLN A 243 17.07 -16.94 -14.40
N LEU A 244 16.74 -15.67 -14.12
CA LEU A 244 15.36 -15.25 -13.88
C LEU A 244 14.49 -15.50 -15.13
N GLN A 245 15.04 -15.23 -16.32
CA GLN A 245 14.37 -15.48 -17.58
C GLN A 245 14.14 -16.97 -17.83
N GLU A 246 15.15 -17.81 -17.62
CA GLU A 246 15.01 -19.27 -17.76
C GLU A 246 13.93 -19.84 -16.82
N SER A 247 13.92 -19.35 -15.57
CA SER A 247 12.87 -19.71 -14.62
C SER A 247 11.49 -19.19 -15.03
N PHE A 248 11.39 -17.99 -15.61
CA PHE A 248 10.12 -17.43 -16.07
C PHE A 248 9.59 -18.16 -17.32
N VAL A 249 10.47 -18.57 -18.23
CA VAL A 249 10.10 -19.44 -19.36
C VAL A 249 9.47 -20.75 -18.87
N SER A 250 9.96 -21.31 -17.76
CA SER A 250 9.38 -22.51 -17.16
C SER A 250 7.98 -22.27 -16.58
N VAL A 251 7.73 -21.08 -16.01
CA VAL A 251 6.39 -20.63 -15.58
C VAL A 251 5.45 -20.51 -16.78
N ARG A 252 5.90 -19.85 -17.86
CA ARG A 252 5.10 -19.68 -19.09
C ARG A 252 4.73 -21.03 -19.72
N ALA A 253 5.69 -21.95 -19.83
CA ALA A 253 5.43 -23.28 -20.37
C ALA A 253 4.42 -24.08 -19.52
N ALA A 254 4.49 -23.97 -18.20
CA ALA A 254 3.52 -24.61 -17.31
C ALA A 254 2.13 -23.95 -17.40
N ALA A 255 2.08 -22.62 -17.55
CA ALA A 255 0.83 -21.87 -17.73
C ALA A 255 0.14 -22.21 -19.05
N GLU A 256 0.89 -22.27 -20.15
CA GLU A 256 0.40 -22.67 -21.47
C GLU A 256 -0.10 -24.12 -21.47
N SER A 257 0.65 -25.03 -20.83
CA SER A 257 0.26 -26.44 -20.69
C SER A 257 -1.05 -26.59 -19.92
N LEU A 258 -1.25 -25.84 -18.84
CA LEU A 258 -2.52 -25.85 -18.09
C LEU A 258 -3.65 -25.21 -18.92
N ALA A 259 -3.42 -24.03 -19.51
CA ALA A 259 -4.42 -23.30 -20.28
C ALA A 259 -4.94 -24.10 -21.48
N SER A 260 -4.05 -24.80 -22.19
CA SER A 260 -4.42 -25.67 -23.31
C SER A 260 -5.40 -26.78 -22.87
N LEU A 261 -5.14 -27.44 -21.75
CA LEU A 261 -6.02 -28.50 -21.24
C LEU A 261 -7.32 -27.94 -20.67
N VAL A 262 -7.27 -26.76 -20.05
CA VAL A 262 -8.46 -26.04 -19.59
C VAL A 262 -9.38 -25.73 -20.77
N PHE A 263 -8.83 -25.22 -21.88
CA PHE A 263 -9.60 -24.95 -23.09
C PHE A 263 -10.23 -26.21 -23.69
N GLU A 264 -9.53 -27.34 -23.67
CA GLU A 264 -10.04 -28.61 -24.21
C GLU A 264 -11.12 -29.26 -23.32
N ARG A 265 -10.95 -29.19 -21.99
CA ARG A 265 -11.67 -30.05 -21.04
C ARG A 265 -12.61 -29.35 -20.09
N ILE A 266 -12.66 -28.02 -20.07
CA ILE A 266 -13.54 -27.27 -19.16
C ILE A 266 -14.79 -26.80 -19.91
N HIS A 267 -15.95 -27.06 -19.31
CA HIS A 267 -17.25 -26.71 -19.85
C HIS A 267 -18.04 -25.81 -18.89
N VAL A 268 -19.01 -25.09 -19.45
CA VAL A 268 -19.94 -24.24 -18.69
C VAL A 268 -20.95 -25.10 -17.94
N MET A 269 -21.14 -24.83 -16.65
CA MET A 269 -22.06 -25.61 -15.81
C MET A 269 -23.50 -25.09 -15.91
N ASP A 270 -24.49 -25.94 -16.20
CA ASP A 270 -25.93 -25.65 -16.05
C ASP A 270 -26.42 -24.33 -16.68
N ARG A 271 -25.87 -23.96 -17.86
CA ARG A 271 -26.13 -22.67 -18.54
C ARG A 271 -25.68 -21.43 -17.73
N ASN A 272 -24.89 -21.59 -16.68
CA ASN A 272 -24.28 -20.49 -15.94
C ASN A 272 -22.86 -20.22 -16.49
N PRO A 273 -22.66 -19.16 -17.30
CA PRO A 273 -21.38 -18.87 -17.97
C PRO A 273 -20.22 -18.58 -17.00
N ASP A 274 -20.52 -18.27 -15.74
CA ASP A 274 -19.52 -17.90 -14.73
C ASP A 274 -18.89 -19.12 -14.05
N MET A 275 -19.52 -20.29 -14.15
CA MET A 275 -19.08 -21.51 -13.51
C MET A 275 -18.52 -22.50 -14.52
N ALA A 276 -17.32 -22.98 -14.22
CA ALA A 276 -16.52 -23.88 -15.02
C ALA A 276 -16.39 -25.24 -14.34
N TRP A 277 -16.48 -26.31 -15.12
CA TRP A 277 -16.30 -27.67 -14.62
C TRP A 277 -15.89 -28.65 -15.75
N PRO A 278 -15.03 -29.67 -15.49
CA PRO A 278 -14.69 -30.66 -16.50
C PRO A 278 -15.76 -31.73 -16.74
N LYS A 279 -16.77 -31.86 -15.86
CA LYS A 279 -17.80 -32.90 -16.00
C LYS A 279 -18.89 -32.46 -16.97
N THR A 280 -19.23 -33.35 -17.89
CA THR A 280 -20.32 -33.14 -18.85
C THR A 280 -21.69 -33.50 -18.24
N ASP A 281 -22.77 -33.11 -18.91
CA ASP A 281 -24.13 -33.49 -18.52
C ASP A 281 -24.31 -35.03 -18.50
N VAL A 282 -23.55 -35.75 -19.33
CA VAL A 282 -23.53 -37.22 -19.39
C VAL A 282 -22.87 -37.83 -18.15
N ASP A 283 -21.73 -37.27 -17.70
CA ASP A 283 -21.05 -37.71 -16.47
C ASP A 283 -21.95 -37.58 -15.23
N ARG A 284 -22.84 -36.58 -15.21
CA ARG A 284 -23.82 -36.38 -14.13
C ARG A 284 -24.96 -37.38 -14.19
N ALA A 285 -25.42 -37.74 -15.40
CA ALA A 285 -26.56 -38.61 -15.60
C ALA A 285 -26.22 -40.11 -15.47
N GLN A 286 -25.01 -40.51 -15.85
CA GLN A 286 -24.63 -41.93 -16.01
C GLN A 286 -23.42 -42.35 -15.16
N GLY A 287 -22.85 -41.44 -14.38
CA GLY A 287 -21.62 -41.67 -13.63
C GLY A 287 -20.38 -41.23 -14.41
N MET A 288 -19.29 -40.97 -13.69
CA MET A 288 -18.11 -40.31 -14.24
C MET A 288 -17.34 -41.23 -15.19
N GLN A 289 -17.09 -40.75 -16.41
CA GLN A 289 -16.34 -41.50 -17.41
C GLN A 289 -14.83 -41.57 -17.05
N PRO A 290 -14.13 -42.66 -17.40
CA PRO A 290 -12.69 -42.80 -17.19
C PRO A 290 -11.87 -41.65 -17.79
N GLU A 291 -12.27 -41.15 -18.96
CA GLU A 291 -11.63 -40.05 -19.67
C GLU A 291 -11.75 -38.72 -18.92
N THR A 292 -12.90 -38.47 -18.27
CA THR A 292 -13.14 -37.30 -17.43
C THR A 292 -12.32 -37.36 -16.15
N MET A 293 -12.23 -38.54 -15.52
CA MET A 293 -11.35 -38.78 -14.36
C MET A 293 -9.87 -38.55 -14.70
N HIS A 294 -9.44 -38.99 -15.89
CA HIS A 294 -8.08 -38.76 -16.36
C HIS A 294 -7.80 -37.27 -16.60
N ALA A 295 -8.74 -36.54 -17.23
CA ALA A 295 -8.63 -35.10 -17.42
C ALA A 295 -8.55 -34.33 -16.10
N ILE A 296 -9.38 -34.66 -15.10
CA ILE A 296 -9.31 -34.04 -13.76
C ILE A 296 -7.94 -34.27 -13.13
N THR A 297 -7.43 -35.50 -13.22
CA THR A 297 -6.11 -35.86 -12.68
C THR A 297 -5.00 -35.04 -13.35
N GLU A 298 -5.06 -34.92 -14.66
CA GLU A 298 -4.08 -34.18 -15.45
C GLU A 298 -4.17 -32.66 -15.23
N LEU A 299 -5.37 -32.09 -15.12
CA LEU A 299 -5.59 -30.68 -14.76
C LEU A 299 -4.99 -30.35 -13.39
N ASN A 300 -5.27 -31.18 -12.38
CA ASN A 300 -4.70 -31.02 -11.04
C ASN A 300 -3.17 -31.10 -11.08
N ARG A 301 -2.60 -32.07 -11.83
CA ARG A 301 -1.14 -32.22 -11.98
C ARG A 301 -0.49 -31.01 -12.62
N ARG A 302 -1.08 -30.47 -13.71
CA ARG A 302 -0.58 -29.28 -14.40
C ARG A 302 -0.70 -28.02 -13.55
N ALA A 303 -1.78 -27.89 -12.78
CA ALA A 303 -1.93 -26.79 -11.83
C ALA A 303 -0.88 -26.82 -10.71
N SER A 304 -0.58 -28.00 -10.15
CA SER A 304 0.52 -28.17 -9.20
C SER A 304 1.88 -27.84 -9.82
N SER A 305 2.15 -28.31 -11.06
CA SER A 305 3.40 -28.00 -11.77
C SER A 305 3.57 -26.49 -12.01
N LEU A 306 2.50 -25.77 -12.34
CA LEU A 306 2.52 -24.31 -12.45
C LEU A 306 2.77 -23.64 -11.09
N GLY A 307 2.12 -24.11 -10.03
CA GLY A 307 2.36 -23.62 -8.66
C GLY A 307 3.82 -23.79 -8.23
N ASP A 308 4.43 -24.94 -8.52
CA ASP A 308 5.83 -25.23 -8.19
C ASP A 308 6.81 -24.37 -9.02
N ALA A 309 6.52 -24.18 -10.31
CA ALA A 309 7.31 -23.29 -11.18
C ALA A 309 7.26 -21.84 -10.70
N LEU A 310 6.09 -21.36 -10.28
CA LEU A 310 5.91 -20.01 -9.73
C LEU A 310 6.69 -19.80 -8.43
N ASP A 311 6.68 -20.79 -7.55
CA ASP A 311 7.46 -20.75 -6.32
C ASP A 311 8.97 -20.74 -6.58
N ALA A 312 9.43 -21.56 -7.51
CA ALA A 312 10.84 -21.61 -7.90
C ALA A 312 11.28 -20.25 -8.48
N PHE A 313 10.46 -19.67 -9.35
CA PHE A 313 10.66 -18.35 -9.91
C PHE A 313 10.72 -17.26 -8.83
N GLU A 314 9.78 -17.25 -7.87
CA GLU A 314 9.77 -16.25 -6.79
C GLU A 314 10.94 -16.38 -5.82
N ARG A 315 11.40 -17.61 -5.54
CA ARG A 315 12.62 -17.83 -4.75
C ARG A 315 13.84 -17.25 -5.47
N LEU A 316 13.98 -17.54 -6.77
CA LEU A 316 15.07 -17.02 -7.58
C LEU A 316 15.00 -15.48 -7.72
N ALA A 317 13.81 -14.93 -7.95
CA ALA A 317 13.57 -13.49 -8.05
C ALA A 317 13.97 -12.75 -6.77
N ARG A 318 13.66 -13.32 -5.60
CA ARG A 318 14.03 -12.75 -4.29
C ARG A 318 15.55 -12.66 -4.10
N ASP A 319 16.28 -13.65 -4.58
CA ASP A 319 17.72 -13.73 -4.42
C ASP A 319 18.48 -12.82 -5.39
N ARG A 320 17.96 -12.68 -6.63
CA ARG A 320 18.62 -11.95 -7.73
C ARG A 320 18.16 -10.50 -7.87
N ILE A 321 16.87 -10.24 -7.73
CA ILE A 321 16.32 -8.89 -7.58
C ILE A 321 16.22 -8.62 -6.09
N ARG A 322 17.39 -8.45 -5.46
CA ARG A 322 17.45 -7.88 -4.12
C ARG A 322 16.88 -6.49 -4.25
N VAL A 323 15.67 -6.33 -3.75
CA VAL A 323 15.04 -5.02 -3.60
C VAL A 323 16.01 -4.20 -2.76
N ALA A 324 16.84 -3.38 -3.41
CA ALA A 324 17.15 -2.08 -2.87
C ALA A 324 15.77 -1.52 -2.56
N THR A 325 15.45 -1.41 -1.27
CA THR A 325 14.26 -0.69 -0.84
C THR A 325 14.22 0.56 -1.70
N ALA A 326 13.25 0.58 -2.61
CA ALA A 326 12.98 1.77 -3.38
C ALA A 326 12.93 2.92 -2.36
N PRO A 327 13.44 4.12 -2.67
CA PRO A 327 13.07 5.28 -1.86
C PRO A 327 11.55 5.21 -1.70
N PRO A 328 11.01 5.31 -0.48
CA PRO A 328 9.65 4.90 -0.21
C PRO A 328 8.77 5.53 -1.28
N VAL A 329 8.16 4.70 -2.13
CA VAL A 329 6.99 5.13 -2.87
C VAL A 329 6.11 5.64 -1.75
N ALA A 330 5.85 6.96 -1.74
CA ALA A 330 5.02 7.58 -0.72
C ALA A 330 3.87 6.62 -0.45
N GLU A 331 3.77 6.12 0.79
CA GLU A 331 2.73 5.16 1.14
C GLU A 331 1.44 5.69 0.49
N PRO A 332 0.76 4.87 -0.34
CA PRO A 332 -0.41 5.34 -1.04
C PRO A 332 -1.32 5.92 0.03
N ASP A 333 -1.66 7.19 -0.15
CA ASP A 333 -2.40 7.97 0.84
C ASP A 333 -3.49 7.07 1.45
N PRO A 334 -3.45 6.74 2.74
CA PRO A 334 -4.38 5.76 3.32
C PRO A 334 -5.79 6.35 3.48
N ARG A 335 -5.94 7.67 3.35
CA ARG A 335 -7.19 8.39 3.61
C ARG A 335 -8.36 7.96 2.72
N PRO A 336 -8.22 7.69 1.41
CA PRO A 336 -9.31 7.16 0.59
C PRO A 336 -9.83 5.80 1.08
N ALA A 337 -8.94 4.88 1.48
CA ALA A 337 -9.34 3.57 2.00
C ALA A 337 -10.04 3.71 3.36
N GLN A 338 -9.48 4.51 4.27
CA GLN A 338 -10.10 4.81 5.56
C GLN A 338 -11.45 5.53 5.40
N ALA A 339 -11.59 6.40 4.41
CA ALA A 339 -12.84 7.08 4.11
C ALA A 339 -13.91 6.09 3.60
N MET A 340 -13.51 5.06 2.83
CA MET A 340 -14.41 3.98 2.41
C MET A 340 -14.88 3.13 3.60
N GLU A 341 -13.98 2.82 4.52
CA GLU A 341 -14.33 2.13 5.78
C GLU A 341 -15.30 2.98 6.63
N ALA A 342 -15.08 4.30 6.70
CA ALA A 342 -15.97 5.23 7.38
C ALA A 342 -17.38 5.28 6.76
N LEU A 343 -17.50 5.33 5.43
CA LEU A 343 -18.78 5.23 4.73
C LEU A 343 -19.50 3.90 5.07
N SER A 344 -18.75 2.80 5.07
CA SER A 344 -19.27 1.47 5.42
C SER A 344 -19.76 1.42 6.87
N ALA A 345 -19.01 2.02 7.81
CA ALA A 345 -19.41 2.10 9.20
C ALA A 345 -20.71 2.92 9.39
N LEU A 346 -20.84 4.07 8.72
CA LEU A 346 -22.07 4.86 8.74
C LEU A 346 -23.27 4.09 8.16
N ALA A 347 -23.04 3.28 7.13
CA ALA A 347 -24.08 2.45 6.53
C ALA A 347 -24.57 1.32 7.47
N LEU A 348 -23.72 0.85 8.38
CA LEU A 348 -24.06 -0.20 9.35
C LEU A 348 -24.72 0.33 10.64
N ASP A 349 -24.60 1.62 10.95
CA ASP A 349 -25.20 2.23 12.15
C ASP A 349 -26.69 1.93 12.40
N PRO A 350 -27.57 1.89 11.38
CA PRO A 350 -28.97 1.51 11.59
C PRO A 350 -29.12 0.10 12.17
N GLN A 351 -28.26 -0.84 11.77
CA GLN A 351 -28.29 -2.23 12.24
C GLN A 351 -27.72 -2.37 13.66
N LEU A 352 -26.84 -1.46 14.06
CA LEU A 352 -26.19 -1.43 15.36
C LEU A 352 -26.99 -0.62 16.41
N GLY A 353 -28.14 -0.04 16.03
CA GLY A 353 -28.93 0.83 16.92
C GLY A 353 -28.22 2.14 17.27
N ALA A 354 -27.28 2.59 16.43
CA ALA A 354 -26.45 3.78 16.67
C ALA A 354 -27.05 5.07 16.09
N LEU A 355 -28.24 5.00 15.49
CA LEU A 355 -28.95 6.17 14.98
C LEU A 355 -29.71 6.87 16.12
N PRO A 356 -29.62 8.20 16.22
CA PRO A 356 -30.34 8.93 17.27
C PRO A 356 -31.85 8.99 16.97
N GLU A 357 -32.25 9.05 15.70
CA GLU A 357 -33.64 9.17 15.27
C GLU A 357 -33.88 8.42 13.96
N ILE A 358 -35.09 7.91 13.74
CA ILE A 358 -35.48 7.18 12.52
C ILE A 358 -36.12 8.17 11.52
N VAL A 359 -35.66 8.17 10.27
CA VAL A 359 -36.28 8.97 9.20
C VAL A 359 -37.32 8.15 8.46
N THR A 360 -38.53 8.69 8.25
CA THR A 360 -39.64 8.01 7.58
C THR A 360 -39.31 7.64 6.13
N ARG A 361 -39.70 6.44 5.67
CA ARG A 361 -39.56 5.98 4.29
C ARG A 361 -40.73 6.45 3.40
N PRO A 362 -40.54 6.64 2.08
CA PRO A 362 -39.30 6.55 1.31
C PRO A 362 -38.33 7.67 1.68
N ARG A 363 -37.03 7.38 1.75
CA ARG A 363 -36.01 8.37 2.14
C ARG A 363 -34.79 8.34 1.24
N MET A 364 -34.14 9.50 1.13
CA MET A 364 -32.78 9.63 0.62
C MET A 364 -31.78 9.70 1.77
N THR A 365 -30.56 9.25 1.52
CA THR A 365 -29.38 9.40 2.36
C THR A 365 -28.25 10.02 1.56
N VAL A 366 -27.61 11.05 2.09
CA VAL A 366 -26.37 11.63 1.55
C VAL A 366 -25.30 11.56 2.64
N ARG A 367 -24.20 10.87 2.36
CA ARG A 367 -23.03 10.77 3.25
C ARG A 367 -21.87 11.52 2.62
N LEU A 368 -21.13 12.25 3.44
CA LEU A 368 -19.93 12.97 3.06
C LEU A 368 -18.83 12.64 4.07
N VAL A 369 -17.71 12.14 3.57
CA VAL A 369 -16.51 11.81 4.35
C VAL A 369 -15.33 12.60 3.78
N PRO A 370 -14.97 13.75 4.38
CA PRO A 370 -13.73 14.44 4.06
C PRO A 370 -12.53 13.56 4.38
N LEU A 371 -11.57 13.43 3.46
CA LEU A 371 -10.41 12.57 3.67
C LEU A 371 -9.56 13.02 4.87
N VAL A 372 -9.45 14.33 5.09
CA VAL A 372 -8.75 14.88 6.26
C VAL A 372 -9.38 14.47 7.60
N ALA A 373 -10.68 14.15 7.62
CA ALA A 373 -11.34 13.69 8.84
C ALA A 373 -10.81 12.32 9.30
N THR A 374 -10.35 11.46 8.38
CA THR A 374 -9.89 10.10 8.72
C THR A 374 -8.60 10.09 9.55
N GLU A 375 -7.90 11.22 9.61
CA GLU A 375 -6.73 11.44 10.46
C GLU A 375 -7.09 11.56 11.96
N GLY A 376 -8.37 11.65 12.31
CA GLY A 376 -8.83 11.60 13.70
C GLY A 376 -8.69 12.92 14.47
N GLY A 377 -8.60 14.05 13.77
CA GLY A 377 -8.50 15.38 14.36
C GLY A 377 -9.65 15.71 15.34
N ARG A 378 -9.34 16.45 16.41
CA ARG A 378 -10.37 16.92 17.35
C ARG A 378 -11.23 18.00 16.70
N LEU A 379 -12.54 17.82 16.69
CA LEU A 379 -13.50 18.87 16.35
C LEU A 379 -13.68 19.85 17.52
N ASP A 380 -13.58 21.15 17.24
CA ASP A 380 -13.93 22.19 18.20
C ASP A 380 -15.45 22.27 18.38
N THR A 381 -15.91 21.92 19.58
CA THR A 381 -17.33 21.86 19.91
C THR A 381 -18.05 23.20 19.76
N ALA A 382 -17.37 24.33 19.96
CA ALA A 382 -17.97 25.65 19.78
C ALA A 382 -18.16 25.98 18.29
N VAL A 383 -17.24 25.52 17.44
CA VAL A 383 -17.38 25.62 15.98
C VAL A 383 -18.51 24.70 15.50
N VAL A 384 -18.56 23.46 16.01
CA VAL A 384 -19.63 22.50 15.69
C VAL A 384 -21.01 23.06 16.03
N GLN A 385 -21.19 23.67 17.20
CA GLN A 385 -22.47 24.27 17.58
C GLN A 385 -22.92 25.39 16.63
N ARG A 386 -21.98 26.19 16.09
CA ARG A 386 -22.30 27.19 15.06
C ARG A 386 -22.65 26.53 13.73
N ALA A 387 -21.85 25.57 13.29
CA ALA A 387 -22.09 24.84 12.05
C ALA A 387 -23.40 24.02 12.09
N GLN A 388 -23.85 23.61 13.28
CA GLN A 388 -25.12 22.90 13.48
C GLN A 388 -26.35 23.75 13.11
N LEU A 389 -26.22 25.09 13.09
CA LEU A 389 -27.26 25.99 12.57
C LEU A 389 -27.51 25.80 11.07
N LEU A 390 -26.57 25.20 10.35
CA LEU A 390 -26.68 24.87 8.92
C LEU A 390 -27.18 23.45 8.68
N PHE A 391 -27.47 22.65 9.72
CA PHE A 391 -27.99 21.29 9.54
C PHE A 391 -29.40 21.24 8.91
N PRO A 392 -30.33 22.14 9.28
CA PRO A 392 -31.67 22.12 8.72
C PRO A 392 -31.70 22.28 7.19
N PRO A 393 -32.63 21.60 6.50
CA PRO A 393 -32.83 21.76 5.06
C PRO A 393 -33.16 23.20 4.67
N THR A 394 -34.01 23.85 5.48
CA THR A 394 -34.43 25.24 5.33
C THR A 394 -34.29 25.99 6.66
N SER A 395 -34.16 27.31 6.61
CA SER A 395 -34.04 28.15 7.81
C SER A 395 -35.35 28.30 8.60
N GLN A 396 -36.48 27.89 8.03
CA GLN A 396 -37.81 28.00 8.64
C GLN A 396 -38.27 26.70 9.33
N ASP A 397 -37.53 25.60 9.15
CA ASP A 397 -37.87 24.32 9.76
C ASP A 397 -37.86 24.42 11.29
N ARG A 398 -38.83 23.76 11.93
CA ARG A 398 -38.74 23.50 13.37
C ARG A 398 -37.67 22.43 13.59
N VAL A 399 -36.74 22.69 14.49
CA VAL A 399 -35.55 21.84 14.69
C VAL A 399 -35.47 21.35 16.12
N GLU A 400 -35.26 20.05 16.28
CA GLU A 400 -34.80 19.44 17.51
C GLU A 400 -33.31 19.11 17.35
N THR A 401 -32.48 19.52 18.31
CA THR A 401 -31.01 19.42 18.24
C THR A 401 -30.47 18.84 19.53
N ASP A 402 -29.54 17.89 19.43
CA ASP A 402 -28.89 17.26 20.57
C ASP A 402 -27.50 16.69 20.19
N SER A 403 -26.77 16.13 21.15
CA SER A 403 -25.44 15.54 20.96
C SER A 403 -25.12 14.46 21.99
N ASP A 404 -24.21 13.57 21.63
CA ASP A 404 -23.66 12.52 22.49
C ASP A 404 -22.12 12.40 22.34
N GLY A 405 -21.53 11.41 23.01
CA GLY A 405 -20.09 11.14 22.96
C GLY A 405 -19.55 10.80 21.57
N ARG A 406 -20.42 10.39 20.63
CA ARG A 406 -20.08 9.98 19.27
C ARG A 406 -20.40 11.04 18.23
N GLN A 407 -21.49 11.80 18.37
CA GLN A 407 -22.05 12.62 17.30
C GLN A 407 -22.84 13.84 17.79
N TRP A 408 -23.08 14.77 16.88
CA TRP A 408 -24.06 15.85 17.00
C TRP A 408 -25.14 15.64 15.95
N TRP A 409 -26.41 15.90 16.26
CA TRP A 409 -27.48 15.75 15.29
C TRP A 409 -28.57 16.81 15.45
N SER A 410 -29.26 17.05 14.34
CA SER A 410 -30.47 17.85 14.28
C SER A 410 -31.50 17.12 13.43
N CYS A 411 -32.77 17.25 13.78
CA CYS A 411 -33.86 16.63 13.05
C CYS A 411 -35.11 17.50 13.04
N GLY A 412 -36.03 17.19 12.14
CA GLY A 412 -37.37 17.77 12.14
C GLY A 412 -38.22 17.26 13.30
N PRO A 413 -39.42 17.82 13.51
CA PRO A 413 -40.30 17.42 14.60
C PRO A 413 -40.61 15.94 14.56
N ARG A 414 -40.53 15.29 15.73
CA ARG A 414 -40.81 13.86 15.85
C ARG A 414 -42.31 13.59 15.88
N HIS A 415 -42.70 12.49 15.25
CA HIS A 415 -44.08 12.00 15.23
C HIS A 415 -44.09 10.48 15.38
N ARG A 416 -45.21 9.92 15.87
CA ARG A 416 -45.40 8.47 15.98
C ARG A 416 -46.44 8.03 14.95
N PRO A 417 -46.06 7.23 13.94
CA PRO A 417 -47.00 6.78 12.91
C PRO A 417 -48.16 5.94 13.48
N ALA A 418 -47.89 5.15 14.52
CA ALA A 418 -48.88 4.33 15.21
C ALA A 418 -48.48 4.11 16.68
N GLU A 419 -49.43 3.69 17.51
CA GLU A 419 -49.20 3.34 18.91
C GLU A 419 -48.28 2.12 19.00
N GLY A 420 -47.19 2.22 19.77
CA GLY A 420 -46.16 1.17 19.89
C GLY A 420 -45.01 1.26 18.88
N ASN A 421 -45.10 2.11 17.84
CA ASN A 421 -43.98 2.36 16.93
C ASN A 421 -42.96 3.34 17.52
N ASN A 422 -41.71 3.21 17.09
CA ASN A 422 -40.66 4.18 17.40
C ASN A 422 -41.02 5.56 16.82
N PRO A 423 -40.67 6.67 17.50
CA PRO A 423 -40.76 8.00 16.91
C PRO A 423 -39.96 8.09 15.61
N GLU A 424 -40.53 8.78 14.63
CA GLU A 424 -39.91 9.06 13.34
C GLU A 424 -39.86 10.57 13.09
N THR A 425 -38.99 10.99 12.16
CA THR A 425 -38.86 12.37 11.70
C THR A 425 -38.81 12.43 10.18
N GLY A 426 -39.19 13.58 9.61
CA GLY A 426 -39.12 13.81 8.16
C GLY A 426 -37.69 14.02 7.65
N TRP A 427 -36.76 14.44 8.51
CA TRP A 427 -35.35 14.58 8.14
C TRP A 427 -34.43 14.55 9.37
N ARG A 428 -33.18 14.13 9.16
CA ARG A 428 -32.10 14.13 10.15
C ARG A 428 -30.79 14.50 9.48
N MET A 429 -30.00 15.35 10.12
CA MET A 429 -28.59 15.55 9.81
C MET A 429 -27.75 15.20 11.04
N ARG A 430 -26.61 14.56 10.83
CA ARG A 430 -25.64 14.29 11.89
C ARG A 430 -24.20 14.54 11.44
N LEU A 431 -23.39 14.99 12.39
CA LEU A 431 -21.94 15.04 12.32
C LEU A 431 -21.37 14.01 13.31
N VAL A 432 -20.76 12.97 12.79
CA VAL A 432 -20.18 11.85 13.53
C VAL A 432 -18.67 12.07 13.65
N ARG A 433 -18.09 11.91 14.85
CA ARG A 433 -16.64 12.01 15.04
C ARG A 433 -15.92 10.96 14.18
N PRO A 434 -14.75 11.28 13.60
CA PRO A 434 -13.99 12.53 13.74
C PRO A 434 -14.43 13.70 12.83
N GLY A 435 -15.36 13.51 11.89
CA GLY A 435 -15.80 14.59 10.99
C GLY A 435 -16.69 14.15 9.83
N TYR A 436 -17.42 13.05 9.99
CA TYR A 436 -18.24 12.46 8.93
C TYR A 436 -19.67 13.01 9.00
N LEU A 437 -20.23 13.37 7.86
CA LEU A 437 -21.56 13.97 7.78
C LEU A 437 -22.53 12.98 7.12
N GLU A 438 -23.72 12.84 7.70
CA GLU A 438 -24.82 12.09 7.09
C GLU A 438 -26.11 12.89 7.19
N PHE A 439 -26.79 13.03 6.07
CA PHE A 439 -28.12 13.61 5.96
C PHE A 439 -29.11 12.56 5.46
N GLN A 440 -30.29 12.51 6.06
CA GLN A 440 -31.42 11.71 5.62
C GLN A 440 -32.68 12.57 5.56
N ALA A 441 -33.50 12.38 4.53
CA ALA A 441 -34.81 13.00 4.45
C ALA A 441 -35.81 12.12 3.72
N THR A 442 -37.06 12.16 4.18
CA THR A 442 -38.21 11.58 3.49
C THR A 442 -38.42 12.32 2.17
N ILE A 443 -38.47 11.58 1.06
CA ILE A 443 -38.52 12.15 -0.30
C ILE A 443 -39.94 12.24 -0.87
N GLY A 444 -40.91 11.59 -0.22
CA GLY A 444 -42.30 11.58 -0.64
C GLY A 444 -43.18 10.86 0.37
N ARG A 445 -44.49 10.95 0.18
CA ARG A 445 -45.49 10.23 0.97
C ARG A 445 -46.64 9.80 0.07
N ARG A 446 -47.35 8.76 0.48
CA ARG A 446 -48.61 8.38 -0.16
C ARG A 446 -49.61 9.54 -0.06
N ILE A 447 -50.37 9.73 -1.13
CA ILE A 447 -51.46 10.70 -1.19
C ILE A 447 -52.74 9.87 -1.30
N ASP A 448 -53.64 10.04 -0.34
CA ASP A 448 -54.86 9.25 -0.21
C ASP A 448 -54.57 7.74 -0.22
N ASP A 449 -55.37 6.96 -0.95
CA ASP A 449 -55.22 5.50 -1.11
C ASP A 449 -54.35 5.12 -2.33
N ASP A 450 -53.58 6.05 -2.91
CA ASP A 450 -52.76 5.79 -4.10
C ASP A 450 -51.61 4.81 -3.77
N PRO A 451 -51.50 3.68 -4.50
CA PRO A 451 -50.39 2.74 -4.34
C PRO A 451 -49.04 3.32 -4.74
N ASP A 452 -48.98 4.43 -5.48
CA ASP A 452 -47.74 5.03 -5.97
C ASP A 452 -47.39 6.35 -5.25
N ILE A 453 -46.09 6.61 -5.09
CA ILE A 453 -45.55 7.84 -4.48
C ILE A 453 -44.91 8.69 -5.58
N PRO A 454 -45.60 9.70 -6.14
CA PRO A 454 -45.06 10.54 -7.21
C PRO A 454 -43.95 11.46 -6.70
N ILE A 455 -42.79 11.43 -7.35
CA ILE A 455 -41.64 12.29 -7.04
C ILE A 455 -41.13 12.95 -8.31
N ASP A 456 -41.05 14.27 -8.33
CA ASP A 456 -40.39 15.02 -9.41
C ASP A 456 -38.88 14.77 -9.37
N GLY A 457 -38.35 14.10 -10.39
CA GLY A 457 -36.93 13.75 -10.43
C GLY A 457 -35.99 14.96 -10.46
N ARG A 458 -36.40 16.09 -11.06
CA ARG A 458 -35.57 17.32 -11.03
C ARG A 458 -35.54 17.94 -9.65
N HIS A 459 -36.67 17.90 -8.95
CA HIS A 459 -36.72 18.35 -7.57
C HIS A 459 -35.83 17.47 -6.67
N LEU A 460 -35.88 16.15 -6.86
CA LEU A 460 -35.06 15.20 -6.12
C LEU A 460 -33.56 15.43 -6.33
N GLU A 461 -33.11 15.60 -7.58
CA GLU A 461 -31.72 15.98 -7.87
C GLU A 461 -31.34 17.28 -7.17
N GLY A 462 -32.21 18.30 -7.23
CA GLY A 462 -31.95 19.57 -6.56
C GLY A 462 -31.83 19.44 -5.04
N GLN A 463 -32.62 18.57 -4.42
CA GLN A 463 -32.49 18.25 -3.00
C GLN A 463 -31.13 17.62 -2.68
N VAL A 464 -30.64 16.69 -3.50
CA VAL A 464 -29.32 16.07 -3.34
C VAL A 464 -28.20 17.11 -3.48
N VAL A 465 -28.23 17.93 -4.53
CA VAL A 465 -27.22 18.99 -4.78
C VAL A 465 -27.19 19.98 -3.61
N ARG A 466 -28.34 20.54 -3.20
CA ARG A 466 -28.41 21.50 -2.09
C ARG A 466 -27.89 20.91 -0.79
N THR A 467 -28.22 19.64 -0.54
CA THR A 467 -27.76 18.93 0.65
C THR A 467 -26.25 18.76 0.63
N LEU A 468 -25.68 18.30 -0.49
CA LEU A 468 -24.24 18.14 -0.62
C LEU A 468 -23.49 19.47 -0.47
N GLU A 469 -23.95 20.54 -1.11
CA GLU A 469 -23.32 21.87 -1.00
C GLU A 469 -23.46 22.47 0.41
N ARG A 470 -24.55 22.17 1.13
CA ARG A 470 -24.70 22.52 2.55
C ARG A 470 -23.73 21.74 3.43
N MET A 471 -23.60 20.43 3.21
CA MET A 471 -22.63 19.59 3.91
C MET A 471 -21.19 20.02 3.64
N ALA A 472 -20.86 20.42 2.40
CA ALA A 472 -19.56 20.96 2.03
C ALA A 472 -19.25 22.26 2.78
N ARG A 473 -20.21 23.21 2.85
CA ARG A 473 -20.06 24.44 3.65
C ARG A 473 -19.78 24.15 5.13
N ILE A 474 -20.52 23.22 5.72
CA ILE A 474 -20.30 22.77 7.10
C ILE A 474 -18.90 22.20 7.28
N ALA A 475 -18.46 21.32 6.38
CA ALA A 475 -17.11 20.75 6.43
C ALA A 475 -16.01 21.82 6.35
N LEU A 476 -16.18 22.83 5.47
CA LEU A 476 -15.26 23.97 5.40
C LEU A 476 -15.22 24.78 6.70
N GLU A 477 -16.37 25.06 7.33
CA GLU A 477 -16.41 25.76 8.63
C GLU A 477 -15.69 24.99 9.76
N LEU A 478 -15.69 23.66 9.67
CA LEU A 478 -15.02 22.76 10.61
C LEU A 478 -13.52 22.59 10.31
N GLY A 479 -12.99 23.22 9.26
CA GLY A 479 -11.60 23.06 8.82
C GLY A 479 -11.31 21.73 8.14
N LEU A 480 -12.35 21.01 7.68
CA LEU A 480 -12.24 19.73 6.98
C LEU A 480 -12.11 19.95 5.46
N GLU A 481 -11.12 20.74 5.06
CA GLU A 481 -10.88 21.06 3.65
C GLU A 481 -10.21 19.91 2.88
N GLY A 482 -10.34 19.94 1.56
CA GLY A 482 -9.68 19.00 0.65
C GLY A 482 -10.64 17.99 -0.01
N PRO A 483 -10.10 16.85 -0.49
CA PRO A 483 -10.90 15.83 -1.15
C PRO A 483 -11.86 15.13 -0.19
N ALA A 484 -12.95 14.59 -0.72
CA ALA A 484 -13.95 13.88 0.08
C ALA A 484 -14.64 12.77 -0.73
N LEU A 485 -15.09 11.73 -0.04
CA LEU A 485 -16.00 10.74 -0.62
C LEU A 485 -17.45 11.12 -0.34
N VAL A 486 -18.32 10.92 -1.32
CA VAL A 486 -19.76 11.12 -1.18
C VAL A 486 -20.49 9.85 -1.61
N GLN A 487 -21.50 9.47 -0.83
CA GLN A 487 -22.40 8.37 -1.16
C GLN A 487 -23.84 8.86 -1.09
N VAL A 488 -24.60 8.58 -2.14
CA VAL A 488 -26.05 8.85 -2.20
C VAL A 488 -26.78 7.51 -2.23
N GLY A 489 -27.87 7.39 -1.50
CA GLY A 489 -28.69 6.19 -1.50
C GLY A 489 -30.15 6.47 -1.17
N PHE A 490 -31.00 5.51 -1.48
CA PHE A 490 -32.45 5.61 -1.33
C PHE A 490 -33.01 4.31 -0.75
N ASP A 491 -33.98 4.41 0.15
CA ASP A 491 -34.54 3.29 0.90
C ASP A 491 -36.06 3.40 1.02
N GLY A 492 -36.76 2.29 0.80
CA GLY A 492 -38.21 2.19 0.72
C GLY A 492 -38.82 2.75 -0.57
N ILE A 493 -38.14 2.61 -1.71
CA ILE A 493 -38.54 3.27 -2.98
C ILE A 493 -39.30 2.38 -3.97
N ASP A 494 -39.74 1.19 -3.57
CA ASP A 494 -40.44 0.24 -4.45
C ASP A 494 -41.76 0.78 -5.02
N ASP A 495 -42.40 1.67 -4.26
CA ASP A 495 -43.63 2.38 -4.61
C ASP A 495 -43.39 3.77 -5.22
N VAL A 496 -42.13 4.20 -5.37
CA VAL A 496 -41.82 5.53 -5.91
C VAL A 496 -42.00 5.56 -7.43
N HIS A 497 -42.77 6.55 -7.88
CA HIS A 497 -42.93 6.95 -9.27
C HIS A 497 -42.06 8.16 -9.58
N LEU A 498 -40.92 7.94 -10.25
CA LEU A 498 -40.01 8.99 -10.66
C LEU A 498 -40.56 9.70 -11.92
N LEU A 499 -41.00 10.94 -11.73
CA LEU A 499 -41.64 11.78 -12.73
C LEU A 499 -40.61 12.56 -13.54
N ARG A 500 -40.79 12.57 -14.87
CA ARG A 500 -40.06 13.43 -15.81
C ARG A 500 -40.99 14.52 -16.34
N ALA A 501 -40.48 15.75 -16.51
CA ALA A 501 -41.24 16.88 -17.04
C ALA A 501 -41.91 16.63 -18.40
N ARG A 502 -41.32 15.75 -19.23
CA ARG A 502 -41.90 15.25 -20.48
C ARG A 502 -41.76 13.73 -20.50
N GLY A 503 -42.87 12.98 -20.50
CA GLY A 503 -42.86 11.52 -20.62
C GLY A 503 -43.57 10.73 -19.50
N GLY A 504 -44.11 11.39 -18.47
CA GLY A 504 -44.83 10.72 -17.38
C GLY A 504 -43.91 10.19 -16.27
N GLY A 505 -44.43 9.27 -15.46
CA GLY A 505 -43.71 8.64 -14.34
C GLY A 505 -43.37 7.18 -14.60
N ARG A 506 -42.23 6.72 -14.07
CA ARG A 506 -41.87 5.29 -14.04
C ARG A 506 -41.66 4.83 -12.60
N ARG A 507 -42.16 3.63 -12.29
CA ARG A 507 -41.98 3.00 -10.97
C ARG A 507 -40.59 2.42 -10.83
N MET A 508 -39.92 2.69 -9.71
CA MET A 508 -38.58 2.16 -9.42
C MET A 508 -38.57 0.64 -9.21
N ARG A 509 -39.61 0.07 -8.56
CA ARG A 509 -39.78 -1.38 -8.29
C ARG A 509 -38.62 -2.08 -7.55
N ILE A 510 -37.74 -1.32 -6.92
CA ILE A 510 -36.64 -1.80 -6.09
C ILE A 510 -36.79 -1.20 -4.68
N PRO A 511 -36.59 -1.97 -3.60
CA PRO A 511 -36.79 -1.47 -2.25
C PRO A 511 -35.68 -0.50 -1.82
N GLU A 512 -34.45 -0.70 -2.30
CA GLU A 512 -33.27 0.09 -1.96
C GLU A 512 -32.40 0.31 -3.20
N LEU A 513 -31.79 1.49 -3.29
CA LEU A 513 -30.85 1.86 -4.34
C LEU A 513 -29.66 2.60 -3.73
N GLY A 514 -28.50 1.94 -3.69
CA GLY A 514 -27.22 2.59 -3.39
C GLY A 514 -26.54 3.04 -4.69
N LEU A 515 -26.18 4.32 -4.79
CA LEU A 515 -25.45 4.85 -5.94
C LEU A 515 -23.94 4.72 -5.71
N PRO A 516 -23.12 4.68 -6.79
CA PRO A 516 -21.67 4.59 -6.65
C PRO A 516 -21.08 5.70 -5.79
N VAL A 517 -20.04 5.38 -5.04
CA VAL A 517 -19.30 6.36 -4.25
C VAL A 517 -18.51 7.24 -5.21
N LEU A 518 -18.70 8.56 -5.10
CA LEU A 518 -18.00 9.55 -5.91
C LEU A 518 -16.90 10.21 -5.08
N THR A 519 -15.81 10.60 -5.75
CA THR A 519 -14.70 11.35 -5.14
C THR A 519 -14.78 12.81 -5.58
N LEU A 520 -14.93 13.71 -4.62
CA LEU A 520 -14.79 15.15 -4.84
C LEU A 520 -13.33 15.55 -4.64
N ALA A 521 -12.75 16.29 -5.59
CA ALA A 521 -11.40 16.84 -5.45
C ALA A 521 -11.33 17.96 -4.39
N ALA A 522 -12.42 18.71 -4.22
CA ALA A 522 -12.54 19.78 -3.23
C ALA A 522 -14.00 20.03 -2.84
N LEU A 523 -14.23 20.49 -1.60
CA LEU A 523 -15.54 20.81 -1.06
C LEU A 523 -15.99 22.25 -1.36
N ARG A 524 -15.86 22.68 -2.62
CA ARG A 524 -16.22 24.04 -3.04
C ARG A 524 -17.30 24.01 -4.12
N PRO A 525 -18.50 24.58 -3.87
CA PRO A 525 -19.53 24.74 -4.90
C PRO A 525 -19.03 25.52 -6.13
N PRO A 526 -19.57 25.28 -7.34
CA PRO A 526 -20.68 24.36 -7.63
C PRO A 526 -20.27 22.88 -7.66
N LEU A 527 -21.06 22.00 -7.01
CA LEU A 527 -20.77 20.56 -6.91
C LEU A 527 -21.64 19.68 -7.83
N ALA A 528 -22.68 20.23 -8.46
CA ALA A 528 -23.61 19.43 -9.26
C ALA A 528 -22.97 18.75 -10.49
N GLY A 529 -21.88 19.30 -11.03
CA GLY A 529 -21.16 18.68 -12.14
C GLY A 529 -20.60 17.30 -11.78
N ALA A 530 -20.13 17.12 -10.54
CA ALA A 530 -19.58 15.83 -10.08
C ALA A 530 -20.66 14.75 -9.86
N LEU A 531 -21.94 15.13 -9.84
CA LEU A 531 -23.08 14.24 -9.62
C LEU A 531 -23.72 13.74 -10.93
N HIS A 532 -23.17 14.10 -12.10
CA HIS A 532 -23.79 13.77 -13.39
C HIS A 532 -24.01 12.26 -13.56
N GLU A 533 -22.94 11.45 -13.44
CA GLU A 533 -23.03 10.00 -13.51
C GLU A 533 -23.93 9.41 -12.40
N THR A 534 -23.84 9.97 -11.19
CA THR A 534 -24.70 9.58 -10.05
C THR A 534 -26.19 9.74 -10.39
N PHE A 535 -26.56 10.83 -11.06
CA PHE A 535 -27.94 11.06 -11.48
C PHE A 535 -28.31 10.24 -12.70
N ASP A 536 -27.41 10.03 -13.67
CA ASP A 536 -27.69 9.11 -14.78
C ASP A 536 -28.07 7.72 -14.30
N ILE A 537 -27.33 7.18 -13.33
CA ILE A 537 -27.61 5.87 -12.73
C ILE A 537 -28.94 5.88 -11.98
N LEU A 538 -29.28 6.95 -11.25
CA LEU A 538 -30.59 7.10 -10.59
C LEU A 538 -31.74 7.02 -11.60
N TRP A 539 -31.64 7.77 -12.70
CA TRP A 539 -32.67 7.78 -13.75
C TRP A 539 -32.77 6.43 -14.47
N GLN A 540 -31.63 5.81 -14.78
CA GLN A 540 -31.57 4.48 -15.39
C GLN A 540 -32.17 3.40 -14.49
N ALA A 541 -31.90 3.45 -13.17
CA ALA A 541 -32.54 2.58 -12.19
C ALA A 541 -34.07 2.80 -12.14
N GLY A 542 -34.54 4.03 -12.37
CA GLY A 542 -35.96 4.36 -12.57
C GLY A 542 -36.51 4.00 -13.95
N GLY A 543 -35.72 3.33 -14.80
CA GLY A 543 -36.13 2.88 -16.12
C GLY A 543 -35.99 3.92 -17.23
N TRP A 544 -35.27 5.03 -17.02
CA TRP A 544 -34.99 6.05 -18.03
C TRP A 544 -33.58 5.85 -18.61
N PRO A 545 -33.42 5.16 -19.77
CA PRO A 545 -32.11 4.76 -20.27
C PRO A 545 -31.23 5.93 -20.70
N ASP A 546 -31.83 7.08 -20.99
CA ASP A 546 -31.17 8.30 -21.44
C ASP A 546 -30.58 9.15 -20.29
N GLY A 547 -30.63 8.65 -19.06
CA GLY A 547 -30.02 9.30 -17.90
C GLY A 547 -30.77 10.56 -17.45
N SER A 548 -30.05 11.44 -16.75
CA SER A 548 -30.61 12.65 -16.18
C SER A 548 -31.02 13.67 -17.26
N PRO A 549 -32.28 14.15 -17.23
CA PRO A 549 -32.75 15.20 -18.15
C PRO A 549 -32.34 16.61 -17.71
N SER A 550 -31.47 16.72 -16.70
CA SER A 550 -31.06 17.99 -16.09
C SER A 550 -29.68 18.45 -16.53
N TYR A 551 -28.99 17.70 -17.40
CA TYR A 551 -27.67 18.07 -17.90
C TYR A 551 -27.70 18.44 -19.38
N GLY A 552 -27.00 19.53 -19.71
CA GLY A 552 -26.67 19.92 -21.08
C GLY A 552 -25.16 19.88 -21.26
N GLY A 553 -24.59 18.69 -21.48
CA GLY A 553 -23.15 18.45 -21.27
C GLY A 553 -22.82 18.42 -19.77
N ASP A 554 -21.67 18.95 -19.35
CA ASP A 554 -21.25 18.92 -17.93
C ASP A 554 -21.94 19.97 -17.05
N LYS A 555 -22.84 20.78 -17.62
CA LYS A 555 -23.56 21.82 -16.88
C LYS A 555 -24.92 21.31 -16.43
N TRP A 556 -25.10 21.27 -15.11
CA TRP A 556 -26.39 21.00 -14.50
C TRP A 556 -27.30 22.24 -14.65
N ALA A 557 -28.45 22.05 -15.31
CA ALA A 557 -29.42 23.10 -15.59
C ALA A 557 -30.16 23.58 -14.33
N GLY A 558 -30.10 22.82 -13.24
CA GLY A 558 -30.79 23.13 -11.98
C GLY A 558 -30.36 24.45 -11.35
N TYR A 559 -29.12 24.91 -11.53
CA TYR A 559 -28.67 26.23 -11.03
C TYR A 559 -29.47 27.42 -11.60
N ALA A 560 -30.05 27.27 -12.79
CA ALA A 560 -30.91 28.29 -13.41
C ALA A 560 -32.41 28.08 -13.08
N ASP A 561 -32.78 26.96 -12.45
CA ASP A 561 -34.14 26.60 -12.10
C ASP A 561 -34.46 27.06 -10.67
N THR A 562 -34.83 28.33 -10.51
CA THR A 562 -35.17 28.89 -9.19
C THR A 562 -36.37 28.22 -8.52
N ARG A 563 -37.19 27.46 -9.26
CA ARG A 563 -38.35 26.74 -8.71
C ARG A 563 -37.94 25.45 -8.00
N ASN A 564 -36.98 24.73 -8.57
CA ASN A 564 -36.50 23.46 -8.03
C ASN A 564 -35.20 23.59 -7.23
N TYR A 565 -34.46 24.68 -7.42
CA TYR A 565 -33.17 24.94 -6.79
C TYR A 565 -33.11 26.17 -5.87
N GLY A 566 -34.00 27.15 -6.04
CA GLY A 566 -34.01 28.35 -5.21
C GLY A 566 -34.27 28.04 -3.73
N ASP A 567 -33.77 28.91 -2.85
CA ASP A 567 -34.08 28.87 -1.42
C ASP A 567 -35.58 29.14 -1.24
N GLY A 568 -36.35 28.06 -1.12
CA GLY A 568 -37.74 28.10 -0.64
C GLY A 568 -37.80 28.30 0.86
#